data_AF-A0A945QW16-F1
#
_entry.id   AF-A0A945QW16-F1
#
_cell.length_a   1.000
_cell.length_b   1.000
_cell.length_c   1.000
_cell.angle_alpha   90.00
_cell.angle_beta   90.00
_cell.angle_gamma   90.00
#
_symmetry.space_group_name_H-M   'P 1'
#
loop_
_entity.id
_entity.type
_entity.pdbx_description
1 polymer ?
#
loop_
_entity_poly.entity_id
_entity_poly.type
_entity_poly.pdbx_seq_one_letter_code
_entity_poly.pdbx_strand_id
1 'polypeptide(L)'
;MDSDKKKMALRMIPYGIYVLTAKAGDDIAAATVNWVTQTSFDPPLVAIGVKADSGAYATLKKAGSFALNCLGKGQQGAAFTFFKP
;
A
#
# COMPACT_ATOMS: atom_id res chain seq x y z
N MET A 1 11.80 -12.50 -22.73
CA MET A 1 12.20 -12.92 -21.37
C MET A 1 11.20 -13.93 -20.85
N ASP A 2 11.66 -15.01 -20.24
CA ASP A 2 10.83 -16.07 -19.66
C ASP A 2 9.92 -15.54 -18.53
N SER A 3 8.62 -15.87 -18.58
CA SER A 3 7.60 -15.34 -17.68
C SER A 3 7.76 -15.85 -16.25
N ASP A 4 8.20 -17.10 -16.07
CA ASP A 4 8.32 -17.72 -14.75
C ASP A 4 9.61 -17.30 -14.07
N LYS A 5 10.71 -17.14 -14.82
CA LYS A 5 11.93 -16.49 -14.32
C LYS A 5 11.65 -15.05 -13.86
N LYS A 6 10.85 -14.29 -14.61
CA LYS A 6 10.44 -12.92 -14.21
C LYS A 6 9.65 -12.91 -12.90
N LYS A 7 8.65 -13.79 -12.77
CA LYS A 7 7.85 -13.90 -11.53
C LYS A 7 8.72 -14.27 -10.33
N MET A 8 9.62 -15.23 -10.51
CA MET A 8 10.54 -15.67 -9.45
C MET A 8 11.40 -14.50 -8.98
N ALA A 9 12.03 -13.77 -9.90
CA ALA A 9 12.88 -12.63 -9.57
C ALA A 9 12.12 -11.54 -8.78
N LEU A 10 10.92 -11.16 -9.22
CA LEU A 10 10.14 -10.10 -8.55
C LEU A 10 9.60 -10.52 -7.18
N ARG A 11 9.34 -11.82 -6.95
CA ARG A 11 8.86 -12.34 -5.65
C ARG A 11 9.95 -12.40 -4.58
N MET A 12 11.22 -12.24 -4.96
CA MET A 12 12.34 -12.21 -4.01
C MET A 12 12.51 -10.84 -3.33
N ILE A 13 11.82 -9.80 -3.82
CA ILE A 13 11.93 -8.46 -3.24
C ILE A 13 11.24 -8.47 -1.86
N PRO A 14 11.94 -8.12 -0.78
CA PRO A 14 11.34 -8.06 0.55
C PRO A 14 10.44 -6.82 0.66
N TYR A 15 9.29 -6.99 1.30
CA TYR A 15 8.38 -5.90 1.58
C TYR A 15 7.91 -5.93 3.03
N GLY A 16 7.75 -4.74 3.62
CA GLY A 16 6.89 -4.58 4.78
C GLY A 16 5.41 -4.74 4.40
N ILE A 17 4.56 -4.90 5.41
CA ILE A 17 3.11 -4.86 5.23
C ILE A 17 2.58 -3.62 5.95
N TYR A 18 1.76 -2.86 5.25
CA TYR A 18 1.21 -1.59 5.72
C TYR A 18 -0.29 -1.55 5.48
N VAL A 19 -1.00 -0.75 6.28
CA VAL A 19 -2.38 -0.36 5.98
C VAL A 19 -2.38 1.11 5.55
N LEU A 20 -2.74 1.34 4.30
CA LEU A 20 -2.93 2.67 3.74
C LEU A 20 -4.37 3.11 3.95
N THR A 21 -4.56 4.27 4.57
CA THR A 21 -5.89 4.84 4.79
C THR A 21 -6.01 6.25 4.22
N ALA A 22 -7.22 6.59 3.77
CA ALA A 22 -7.56 7.92 3.28
C ALA A 22 -9.03 8.23 3.58
N LYS A 23 -9.34 9.53 3.70
CA LYS A 23 -10.71 10.03 3.90
C LYS A 23 -10.96 11.24 3.03
N ALA A 24 -12.07 11.23 2.29
CA ALA A 24 -12.54 12.35 1.48
C ALA A 24 -14.03 12.61 1.79
N GLY A 25 -14.33 13.57 2.65
CA GLY A 25 -15.70 13.75 3.17
C GLY A 25 -16.12 12.51 3.97
N ASP A 26 -17.21 11.86 3.57
CA ASP A 26 -17.70 10.62 4.17
C ASP A 26 -17.09 9.35 3.53
N ASP A 27 -16.39 9.48 2.41
CA ASP A 27 -15.69 8.34 1.77
C ASP A 27 -14.45 7.97 2.58
N ILE A 28 -14.41 6.76 3.14
CA ILE A 28 -13.25 6.20 3.85
C ILE A 28 -12.71 5.01 3.07
N ALA A 29 -11.40 4.99 2.86
CA ALA A 29 -10.70 3.83 2.30
C ALA A 29 -9.63 3.33 3.25
N ALA A 30 -9.50 2.00 3.32
CA ALA A 30 -8.40 1.31 3.97
C ALA A 30 -7.99 0.12 3.11
N ALA A 31 -6.70 -0.03 2.83
CA ALA A 31 -6.19 -1.11 2.00
C ALA A 31 -4.83 -1.59 2.54
N THR A 32 -4.63 -2.91 2.57
CA THR A 32 -3.31 -3.46 2.82
C THR A 32 -2.44 -3.33 1.57
N VAL A 33 -1.27 -2.70 1.73
CA VAL A 33 -0.29 -2.46 0.67
C VAL A 33 1.10 -2.92 1.09
N ASN A 34 1.93 -3.26 0.11
CA ASN A 34 3.32 -3.68 0.33
C ASN A 34 4.33 -2.97 -0.57
N TRP A 35 3.91 -2.36 -1.69
CA TRP A 35 4.78 -1.56 -2.56
C TRP A 35 4.99 -0.16 -2.00
N VAL A 36 5.82 -0.07 -0.95
CA VAL A 36 6.20 1.20 -0.29
C VAL A 36 7.71 1.32 -0.27
N THR A 37 8.24 2.50 -0.61
CA THR A 37 9.66 2.84 -0.41
C THR A 37 9.83 4.30 -0.05
N GLN A 38 10.80 4.61 0.82
CA GLN A 38 11.27 5.99 0.98
C GLN A 38 11.99 6.42 -0.30
N THR A 39 11.79 7.68 -0.71
CA THR A 39 12.40 8.25 -1.93
C THR A 39 13.24 9.49 -1.67
N SER A 40 13.13 10.10 -0.49
CA SER A 40 13.92 11.27 -0.10
C SER A 40 14.06 11.37 1.42
N PHE A 41 15.19 11.93 1.88
CA PHE A 41 15.43 12.30 3.27
C PHE A 41 14.94 13.73 3.57
N ASP A 42 15.24 14.69 2.68
CA ASP A 42 14.83 16.08 2.80
C ASP A 42 14.32 16.62 1.45
N PRO A 43 13.02 16.91 1.30
CA PRO A 43 11.96 16.63 2.28
C PRO A 43 11.76 15.12 2.46
N PRO A 44 11.18 14.65 3.58
CA PRO A 44 10.95 13.23 3.81
C PRO A 44 9.80 12.73 2.92
N LEU A 45 10.12 11.96 1.87
CA LEU A 45 9.14 11.48 0.88
C LEU A 45 9.08 9.96 0.82
N VAL A 46 7.89 9.46 0.48
CA VAL A 46 7.61 8.05 0.21
C VAL A 46 6.89 7.90 -1.12
N ALA A 47 7.15 6.78 -1.81
CA ALA A 47 6.37 6.33 -2.96
C ALA A 47 5.56 5.09 -2.57
N ILE A 48 4.29 5.07 -2.97
CA ILE A 48 3.36 3.98 -2.69
C ILE A 48 2.71 3.53 -4.00
N GLY A 49 2.90 2.26 -4.36
CA GLY A 49 2.23 1.63 -5.49
C GLY A 49 0.81 1.22 -5.10
N VAL A 50 -0.19 1.79 -5.77
CA VAL A 50 -1.61 1.50 -5.54
C VAL A 50 -2.25 1.04 -6.85
N LYS A 51 -3.10 0.02 -6.77
CA LYS A 51 -3.87 -0.49 -7.91
C LYS A 51 -4.86 0.59 -8.40
N ALA A 52 -4.73 1.03 -9.64
CA ALA A 52 -5.47 2.18 -10.18
C ALA A 52 -6.98 1.96 -10.27
N ASP A 53 -7.43 0.73 -10.49
CA ASP A 53 -8.83 0.29 -10.53
C ASP A 53 -9.34 -0.16 -9.14
N SER A 54 -8.87 0.48 -8.06
CA SER A 54 -9.34 0.22 -6.69
C SER A 54 -10.13 1.40 -6.10
N GLY A 55 -11.12 1.10 -5.25
CA GLY A 55 -11.83 2.12 -4.48
C GLY A 55 -10.89 2.96 -3.61
N ALA A 56 -9.84 2.34 -3.06
CA ALA A 56 -8.80 3.03 -2.31
C ALA A 56 -8.07 4.09 -3.15
N TYR A 57 -7.69 3.77 -4.38
CA TYR A 57 -7.06 4.75 -5.28
C TYR A 57 -7.98 5.95 -5.55
N ALA A 58 -9.27 5.70 -5.81
CA ALA A 58 -10.23 6.78 -6.04
C ALA A 58 -10.34 7.71 -4.81
N THR A 59 -10.46 7.15 -3.60
CA THR A 59 -10.53 7.96 -2.36
C THR A 59 -9.22 8.69 -2.07
N LEU A 60 -8.06 8.06 -2.27
CA LEU A 60 -6.74 8.70 -2.13
C LEU A 60 -6.59 9.92 -3.05
N LYS A 61 -6.99 9.76 -4.32
CA LYS A 61 -6.91 10.83 -5.33
C LYS A 61 -7.82 12.01 -4.99
N LYS A 62 -9.01 11.74 -4.43
CA LYS A 62 -9.93 12.77 -3.93
C LYS A 62 -9.42 13.44 -2.65
N ALA A 63 -8.89 12.67 -1.70
CA ALA A 63 -8.49 13.14 -0.38
C ALA A 63 -7.25 14.06 -0.39
N GLY A 64 -6.33 13.85 -1.33
CA GLY A 64 -5.05 14.58 -1.39
C GLY A 64 -4.12 14.34 -0.20
N SER A 65 -4.51 13.45 0.71
CA SER A 65 -3.81 13.11 1.95
C SER A 65 -4.08 11.66 2.31
N PHE A 66 -3.17 11.06 3.08
CA PHE A 66 -3.25 9.66 3.49
C PHE A 66 -2.51 9.45 4.82
N ALA A 67 -2.79 8.33 5.48
CA ALA A 67 -1.95 7.80 6.55
C ALA A 67 -1.45 6.39 6.17
N LEU A 68 -0.18 6.12 6.46
CA LEU A 68 0.44 4.81 6.24
C LEU A 68 0.77 4.18 7.59
N ASN A 69 0.10 3.08 7.92
CA ASN A 69 0.23 2.40 9.20
C ASN A 69 1.17 1.20 9.04
N CYS A 70 2.33 1.25 9.70
CA CYS A 70 3.29 0.14 9.71
C CYS A 70 2.79 -1.00 10.61
N LEU A 71 2.67 -2.21 10.07
CA LEU A 71 2.27 -3.38 10.86
C LEU A 71 3.49 -4.10 11.44
N GLY A 72 3.42 -4.40 12.73
CA GLY A 72 4.39 -5.22 13.45
C GLY A 72 4.10 -6.72 13.37
N LYS A 73 5.03 -7.51 13.93
CA LYS A 73 4.82 -8.95 14.11
C LYS A 73 3.55 -9.20 14.95
N GLY A 74 2.78 -10.23 14.58
CA GLY A 74 1.51 -10.57 15.24
C GLY A 74 0.27 -9.83 14.72
N GLN A 75 0.42 -8.77 13.91
CA GLN A 75 -0.70 -8.01 13.35
C GLN A 75 -1.21 -8.55 12.00
N GLN A 76 -1.01 -9.84 11.73
CA GLN A 76 -1.47 -10.49 10.51
C GLN A 76 -2.99 -10.39 10.35
N GLY A 77 -3.76 -10.51 11.44
CA GLY A 77 -5.22 -10.35 11.40
C GLY A 77 -5.66 -8.96 10.92
N ALA A 78 -4.95 -7.91 11.33
CA ALA A 78 -5.21 -6.55 10.84
C ALA A 78 -4.89 -6.44 9.35
N ALA A 79 -3.77 -7.00 8.89
CA ALA A 79 -3.46 -7.06 7.46
C ALA A 79 -4.56 -7.78 6.66
N PHE A 80 -5.00 -8.97 7.13
CA PHE A 80 -6.04 -9.73 6.43
C PHE A 80 -7.40 -9.04 6.38
N THR A 81 -7.70 -8.18 7.36
CA THR A 81 -8.97 -7.42 7.41
C THR A 81 -9.09 -6.47 6.22
N PHE A 82 -7.99 -5.86 5.78
CA PHE A 82 -7.98 -4.86 4.70
C PHE A 82 -7.48 -5.40 3.35
N PHE A 83 -7.44 -6.72 3.16
CA PHE A 83 -7.30 -7.35 1.83
C PHE A 83 -8.63 -7.52 1.10
N LYS A 84 -9.75 -7.47 1.81
CA LYS A 84 -11.08 -7.68 1.23
C LYS A 84 -11.55 -6.41 0.51
N PRO A 85 -12.20 -6.53 -0.66
CA PRO A 85 -12.76 -5.40 -1.39
C PRO A 85 -13.88 -4.69 -0.61
#